data_AF-A0A7L4RC32-F1
#
_entry.id   AF-A0A7L4RC32-F1
#
_cell.length_a   1.000
_cell.length_b   1.000
_cell.length_c   1.000
_cell.angle_alpha   90.00
_cell.angle_beta   90.00
_cell.angle_gamma   90.00
#
_symmetry.space_group_name_H-M   'P 1'
#
loop_
_entity.id
_entity.type
_entity.pdbx_description
1 polymer ?
#
loop_
_entity_poly.entity_id
_entity_poly.type
_entity_poly.pdbx_seq_one_letter_code
_entity_poly.pdbx_strand_id
1 'polypeptide(L)'
;MPEEKSSKAAAAEKPKPAAPASGGSDETKLFGALCYIPIFAISLIVSLLILLTERKENKFLKFHATQSLIFMVVSAVVVITLFVIMWFGTVVVSMVTYGIGGLVCCGLEALMLLAYLVIWLFLAWQAYQGIEYEIPVIGKFARKYV
;
A
#
# COMPACT_ATOMS: atom_id res chain seq x y z
N MET A 1 60.94 -17.97 -14.11
CA MET A 1 59.73 -18.81 -13.92
C MET A 1 59.52 -18.97 -12.43
N PRO A 2 58.29 -18.90 -11.89
CA PRO A 2 57.22 -17.93 -12.16
C PRO A 2 56.55 -17.48 -10.83
N GLU A 3 55.53 -16.62 -10.96
CA GLU A 3 54.31 -16.56 -10.14
C GLU A 3 54.37 -16.06 -8.68
N GLU A 4 53.83 -14.89 -8.36
CA GLU A 4 52.40 -14.50 -8.40
C GLU A 4 51.67 -14.89 -7.10
N LYS A 5 51.17 -13.85 -6.42
CA LYS A 5 49.99 -13.77 -5.56
C LYS A 5 49.61 -15.01 -4.76
N SER A 6 49.40 -14.81 -3.46
CA SER A 6 48.06 -14.94 -2.85
C SER A 6 48.21 -15.28 -1.37
N SER A 7 48.05 -14.29 -0.50
CA SER A 7 47.30 -14.46 0.74
C SER A 7 47.11 -13.10 1.41
N LYS A 8 46.41 -12.18 0.72
CA LYS A 8 45.54 -11.24 1.43
C LYS A 8 44.25 -12.01 1.67
N ALA A 9 44.25 -12.81 2.72
CA ALA A 9 43.04 -13.43 3.24
C ALA A 9 42.03 -12.31 3.52
N ALA A 10 40.89 -12.44 2.86
CA ALA A 10 39.80 -11.49 2.84
C ALA A 10 39.40 -11.09 4.27
N ALA A 11 39.60 -9.80 4.59
CA ALA A 11 38.82 -9.17 5.62
C ALA A 11 37.35 -9.24 5.16
N ALA A 12 36.56 -10.04 5.87
CA ALA A 12 35.12 -10.14 5.67
C ALA A 12 34.51 -8.73 5.74
N GLU A 13 34.14 -8.19 4.59
CA GLU A 13 33.35 -6.97 4.50
C GLU A 13 31.97 -7.31 5.08
N LYS A 14 31.70 -6.77 6.28
CA LYS A 14 30.37 -6.83 6.90
C LYS A 14 29.34 -6.33 5.89
N PRO A 15 28.13 -6.92 5.77
CA PRO A 15 27.11 -6.39 4.89
C PRO A 15 26.82 -4.96 5.30
N LYS A 16 27.21 -4.01 4.45
CA LYS A 16 26.88 -2.60 4.59
C LYS A 16 25.37 -2.49 4.78
N PRO A 17 24.86 -1.76 5.79
CA PRO A 17 23.44 -1.50 5.91
C PRO A 17 22.94 -0.98 4.57
N ALA A 18 21.97 -1.66 3.97
CA ALA A 18 21.36 -1.24 2.72
C ALA A 18 20.86 0.19 2.91
N ALA A 19 21.44 1.13 2.17
CA ALA A 19 20.96 2.50 2.13
C ALA A 19 19.47 2.49 1.76
N PRO A 20 18.64 3.41 2.30
CA PRO A 20 17.25 3.48 1.88
C PRO A 20 17.24 3.65 0.36
N ALA A 21 16.49 2.80 -0.35
CA ALA A 21 16.19 3.04 -1.75
C ALA A 21 15.43 4.36 -1.80
N SER A 22 16.15 5.46 -2.04
CA SER A 22 15.58 6.80 -2.01
C SER A 22 14.58 6.88 -3.15
N GLY A 23 13.29 6.95 -2.84
CA GLY A 23 12.23 7.26 -3.80
C GLY A 23 12.50 8.62 -4.45
N GLY A 24 13.33 8.63 -5.49
CA GLY A 24 13.62 9.74 -6.41
C GLY A 24 13.64 11.17 -5.85
N SER A 25 13.31 12.10 -6.75
CA SER A 25 13.04 13.51 -6.48
C SER A 25 11.81 13.67 -5.59
N ASP A 26 11.62 14.85 -4.99
CA ASP A 26 10.41 15.13 -4.19
C ASP A 26 9.12 14.98 -5.00
N GLU A 27 9.19 15.22 -6.32
CA GLU A 27 8.10 14.94 -7.25
C GLU A 27 7.75 13.44 -7.29
N THR A 28 8.76 12.57 -7.34
CA THR A 28 8.57 11.10 -7.34
C THR A 28 7.83 10.64 -6.09
N LYS A 29 8.22 11.18 -4.92
CA LYS A 29 7.57 10.88 -3.63
C LYS A 29 6.13 11.39 -3.60
N LEU A 30 5.91 12.61 -4.10
CA LEU A 30 4.58 13.20 -4.18
C LEU A 30 3.66 12.35 -5.07
N PHE A 31 4.08 12.02 -6.29
CA PHE A 31 3.29 11.17 -7.19
C PHE A 31 3.05 9.77 -6.62
N GLY A 32 4.03 9.18 -5.93
CA GLY A 32 3.85 7.93 -5.19
C GLY A 32 2.78 8.03 -4.09
N ALA A 33 2.73 9.15 -3.36
CA ALA A 33 1.70 9.41 -2.36
C ALA A 33 0.32 9.66 -2.98
N LEU A 34 0.26 10.32 -4.14
CA LEU A 34 -1.00 10.58 -4.87
C LEU A 34 -1.69 9.28 -5.32
N CYS A 35 -0.94 8.19 -5.51
CA CYS A 35 -1.53 6.87 -5.75
C CYS A 35 -2.40 6.36 -4.59
N TYR A 36 -2.27 6.90 -3.38
CA TYR A 36 -2.96 6.44 -2.17
C TYR A 36 -3.85 7.53 -1.54
N ILE A 37 -4.35 8.48 -2.33
CA ILE A 37 -5.37 9.41 -1.84
C ILE A 37 -6.67 8.64 -1.60
N PRO A 38 -7.34 8.78 -0.43
CA PRO A 38 -8.58 8.07 -0.09
C PRO A 38 -9.82 8.55 -0.90
N ILE A 39 -9.61 8.98 -2.14
CA ILE A 39 -10.60 9.33 -3.14
C ILE A 39 -10.39 8.36 -4.30
N PHE A 40 -11.29 7.39 -4.40
CA PHE A 40 -11.16 6.25 -5.30
C PHE A 40 -10.84 6.65 -6.75
N ALA A 41 -11.58 7.63 -7.30
CA ALA A 41 -11.37 8.09 -8.67
C ALA A 41 -9.98 8.70 -8.89
N ILE A 42 -9.48 9.50 -7.94
CA ILE A 42 -8.19 10.18 -8.08
C ILE A 42 -7.05 9.17 -8.05
N SER A 43 -7.05 8.27 -7.06
CA SER A 43 -6.01 7.25 -6.93
C SER A 43 -5.96 6.30 -8.12
N LEU A 44 -7.14 5.95 -8.67
CA LEU A 44 -7.23 5.15 -9.89
C LEU A 44 -6.60 5.87 -11.09
N ILE A 45 -7.01 7.12 -11.34
CA ILE A 45 -6.53 7.91 -12.46
C ILE A 45 -5.02 8.12 -12.37
N VAL A 46 -4.52 8.54 -11.20
CA VAL A 46 -3.08 8.79 -10.99
C VAL A 46 -2.27 7.51 -11.21
N SER A 47 -2.70 6.39 -10.64
CA SER A 47 -1.99 5.11 -10.78
C SER A 47 -1.99 4.61 -12.23
N LEU A 48 -3.11 4.78 -12.95
CA LEU A 48 -3.17 4.45 -14.38
C LEU A 48 -2.28 5.37 -15.22
N LEU A 49 -2.31 6.67 -14.97
CA LEU A 49 -1.45 7.63 -15.66
C LEU A 49 0.02 7.24 -15.51
N ILE A 50 0.47 7.01 -14.27
CA ILE A 50 1.86 6.60 -13.99
C ILE A 50 2.22 5.32 -14.75
N LEU A 51 1.38 4.28 -14.74
CA LEU A 51 1.69 3.03 -15.45
C LEU A 51 1.70 3.17 -16.97
N LEU A 52 0.93 4.13 -17.52
CA LEU A 52 0.87 4.38 -18.96
C LEU A 52 2.00 5.30 -19.45
N THR A 53 2.42 6.28 -18.64
CA THR A 53 3.42 7.30 -19.02
C THR A 53 4.84 6.95 -18.57
N GLU A 54 5.05 6.46 -17.35
CA GLU A 54 6.37 6.29 -16.72
C GLU A 54 7.04 4.94 -17.03
N ARG A 55 6.84 4.42 -18.24
CA ARG A 55 6.93 2.97 -18.51
C ARG A 55 8.28 2.28 -18.22
N LYS A 56 9.40 3.00 -18.05
CA LYS A 56 10.74 2.38 -17.86
C LYS A 56 11.72 3.04 -16.90
N GLU A 57 11.53 4.29 -16.47
CA GLU A 57 12.60 5.00 -15.75
C GLU A 57 12.51 4.89 -14.23
N ASN A 58 11.30 4.85 -13.67
CA ASN A 58 11.12 4.97 -12.23
C ASN A 58 10.43 3.76 -11.61
N LYS A 59 11.23 2.80 -11.13
CA LYS A 59 10.76 1.56 -10.48
C LYS A 59 9.91 1.84 -9.23
N PHE A 60 10.23 2.89 -8.49
CA PHE A 60 9.48 3.31 -7.29
C PHE A 60 8.04 3.70 -7.65
N LEU A 61 7.87 4.56 -8.66
CA LEU A 61 6.55 4.98 -9.13
C LEU A 61 5.73 3.81 -9.68
N LYS A 62 6.36 2.94 -10.47
CA LYS A 62 5.70 1.72 -10.98
C LYS A 62 5.25 0.79 -9.85
N PHE A 63 6.07 0.63 -8.80
CA PHE A 63 5.71 -0.16 -7.63
C PHE A 63 4.48 0.42 -6.93
N HIS A 64 4.51 1.71 -6.57
CA HIS A 64 3.40 2.34 -5.87
C HIS A 64 2.11 2.40 -6.70
N ALA A 65 2.21 2.65 -8.01
CA ALA A 65 1.05 2.66 -8.90
C ALA A 65 0.45 1.26 -9.08
N THR A 66 1.28 0.23 -9.26
CA THR A 66 0.82 -1.16 -9.36
C THR A 66 0.21 -1.63 -8.04
N GLN A 67 0.91 -1.41 -6.93
CA GLN A 67 0.44 -1.78 -5.59
C GLN A 67 -0.87 -1.06 -5.26
N SER A 68 -1.00 0.21 -5.59
CA SER A 68 -2.25 0.97 -5.40
C SER A 68 -3.40 0.36 -6.19
N LEU A 69 -3.25 0.06 -7.48
CA LEU A 69 -4.33 -0.55 -8.27
C LEU A 69 -4.81 -1.88 -7.69
N ILE A 70 -3.88 -2.75 -7.29
CA ILE A 70 -4.23 -4.03 -6.67
C ILE A 70 -4.89 -3.80 -5.31
N PHE A 71 -4.33 -2.89 -4.50
CA PHE A 71 -4.89 -2.53 -3.21
C PHE A 71 -6.31 -1.99 -3.34
N MET A 72 -6.60 -1.17 -4.35
CA MET A 72 -7.94 -0.65 -4.63
C MET A 72 -8.94 -1.75 -4.97
N VAL A 73 -8.57 -2.69 -5.85
CA VAL A 73 -9.45 -3.80 -6.23
C VAL A 73 -9.70 -4.72 -5.03
N VAL A 74 -8.64 -5.12 -4.32
CA VAL A 74 -8.75 -6.01 -3.16
C VAL A 74 -9.53 -5.34 -2.04
N SER A 75 -9.23 -4.08 -1.73
CA SER A 75 -9.94 -3.32 -0.70
C SER A 75 -11.41 -3.10 -1.05
N ALA A 76 -11.75 -2.82 -2.31
CA ALA A 76 -13.15 -2.70 -2.73
C ALA A 76 -13.93 -4.00 -2.48
N VAL A 77 -13.37 -5.16 -2.85
CA VAL A 77 -14.00 -6.46 -2.60
C VAL A 77 -14.20 -6.71 -1.10
N VAL A 78 -13.16 -6.46 -0.29
CA VAL A 78 -13.20 -6.64 1.17
C VAL A 78 -14.22 -5.71 1.82
N VAL A 79 -14.19 -4.41 1.49
CA VAL A 79 -15.08 -3.40 2.07
C VAL A 79 -16.53 -3.68 1.69
N ILE A 80 -16.82 -4.01 0.43
CA ILE A 80 -18.19 -4.35 0.01
C ILE A 80 -18.69 -5.60 0.74
N THR A 81 -17.86 -6.64 0.85
CA THR A 81 -18.23 -7.88 1.54
C THR A 81 -18.53 -7.63 3.02
N LEU A 82 -17.64 -6.91 3.71
CA LEU A 82 -17.82 -6.57 5.12
C LEU A 82 -19.02 -5.65 5.34
N PHE A 83 -19.23 -4.68 4.45
CA PHE A 83 -20.36 -3.76 4.51
C PHE A 83 -21.69 -4.53 4.43
N VAL A 84 -21.82 -5.45 3.48
CA VAL A 84 -23.04 -6.27 3.35
C VAL A 84 -23.27 -7.12 4.61
N ILE A 85 -22.24 -7.84 5.08
CA ILE A 85 -22.35 -8.70 6.27
C ILE A 85 -22.77 -7.89 7.49
N MET A 86 -22.10 -6.75 7.73
CA MET A 86 -22.39 -5.91 8.88
C MET A 86 -23.74 -5.24 8.77
N TRP A 87 -24.13 -4.75 7.60
CA TRP A 87 -25.45 -4.15 7.39
C TRP A 87 -26.58 -5.13 7.73
N PHE A 88 -26.50 -6.38 7.25
CA PHE A 88 -27.44 -7.43 7.64
C PHE A 88 -27.42 -7.70 9.14
N GLY A 89 -26.22 -7.78 9.75
CA GLY A 89 -26.07 -7.95 11.19
C GLY A 89 -26.72 -6.81 12.00
N THR A 90 -26.47 -5.57 11.61
CA THR A 90 -27.03 -4.35 12.21
C THR A 90 -28.55 -4.36 12.14
N VAL A 91 -29.14 -4.75 11.00
CA VAL A 91 -30.61 -4.86 10.85
C VAL A 91 -31.17 -5.91 11.81
N VAL A 92 -30.62 -7.12 11.84
CA VAL A 92 -31.10 -8.20 12.70
C VAL A 92 -30.98 -7.84 14.18
N VAL A 93 -29.82 -7.34 14.61
CA VAL A 93 -29.59 -6.90 15.99
C VAL A 93 -30.56 -5.78 16.37
N SER A 94 -30.78 -4.81 15.48
CA SER A 94 -31.73 -3.73 15.72
C SER A 94 -33.15 -4.23 15.90
N MET A 95 -33.60 -5.21 15.12
CA MET A 95 -34.94 -5.78 15.26
C MET A 95 -35.13 -6.51 16.60
N VAL A 96 -34.13 -7.27 17.05
CA VAL A 96 -34.21 -8.03 18.31
C VAL A 96 -34.08 -7.12 19.55
N THR A 97 -33.37 -6.00 19.42
CA THR A 97 -33.06 -5.08 20.54
C THR A 97 -33.89 -3.81 20.54
N TYR A 98 -34.95 -3.74 19.72
CA TYR A 98 -35.78 -2.55 19.53
C TYR A 98 -34.97 -1.28 19.21
N GLY A 99 -33.90 -1.44 18.43
CA GLY A 99 -33.04 -0.36 17.92
C GLY A 99 -31.80 -0.05 18.76
N ILE A 100 -31.75 -0.41 20.04
CA ILE A 100 -30.62 -0.04 20.93
C ILE A 100 -29.32 -0.72 20.49
N GLY A 101 -29.37 -2.01 20.16
CA GLY A 101 -28.20 -2.76 19.67
C GLY A 101 -27.70 -2.23 18.33
N GLY A 102 -28.57 -1.64 17.51
CA GLY A 102 -28.19 -0.97 16.27
C GLY A 102 -27.21 0.19 16.47
N LEU A 103 -27.38 0.98 17.54
CA LEU A 103 -26.48 2.09 17.86
C LEU A 103 -25.05 1.60 18.14
N VAL A 104 -24.91 0.46 18.82
CA VAL A 104 -23.60 -0.16 19.07
C VAL A 104 -22.96 -0.62 17.75
N CYS A 105 -23.74 -1.26 16.88
CA CYS A 105 -23.27 -1.69 15.57
C CYS A 105 -22.83 -0.51 14.69
N CYS A 106 -23.57 0.61 14.67
CA CYS A 106 -23.16 1.83 13.97
C CYS A 106 -21.81 2.38 14.49
N GLY A 107 -21.56 2.28 15.80
CA GLY A 107 -20.26 2.64 16.37
C GLY A 107 -19.11 1.77 15.85
N LEU A 108 -19.33 0.46 15.74
CA LEU A 108 -18.36 -0.47 15.17
C LEU A 108 -18.10 -0.20 13.68
N GLU A 109 -19.15 0.13 12.92
CA GLU A 109 -19.06 0.57 11.52
C GLU A 109 -18.17 1.81 11.35
N ALA A 110 -18.36 2.82 12.20
CA ALA A 110 -17.56 4.04 12.17
C ALA A 110 -16.07 3.77 12.49
N LEU A 111 -15.78 2.89 13.45
CA LEU A 111 -14.40 2.48 13.78
C LEU A 111 -13.73 1.73 12.63
N MET A 112 -14.47 0.87 11.94
CA MET A 112 -13.96 0.18 10.74
C MET A 112 -13.63 1.16 9.61
N LEU A 113 -14.50 2.15 9.36
CA LEU A 113 -14.24 3.20 8.37
C LEU A 113 -13.00 4.02 8.74
N LEU A 114 -12.83 4.35 10.03
CA LEU A 114 -11.65 5.06 10.51
C LEU A 114 -10.38 4.23 10.33
N ALA A 115 -10.41 2.95 10.69
CA ALA A 115 -9.27 2.05 10.48
C ALA A 115 -8.91 1.93 9.00
N TYR A 116 -9.91 1.86 8.12
CA TYR A 116 -9.73 1.87 6.68
C TYR A 116 -9.03 3.15 6.20
N LEU A 117 -9.50 4.32 6.65
CA LEU A 117 -8.87 5.61 6.33
C LEU A 117 -7.42 5.68 6.81
N VAL A 118 -7.14 5.19 8.02
CA VAL A 118 -5.77 5.15 8.56
C VAL A 118 -4.83 4.33 7.68
N ILE A 119 -5.28 3.19 7.15
CA ILE A 119 -4.47 2.37 6.22
C ILE A 119 -4.12 3.15 4.96
N TRP A 120 -5.08 3.85 4.35
CA TRP A 120 -4.83 4.68 3.16
C TRP A 120 -3.82 5.79 3.44
N LEU A 121 -4.02 6.53 4.54
CA LEU A 121 -3.11 7.61 4.93
C LEU A 121 -1.72 7.10 5.29
N PHE A 122 -1.62 5.93 5.91
CA PHE A 122 -0.35 5.28 6.20
C PHE A 122 0.42 4.94 4.91
N LEU A 123 -0.25 4.36 3.91
CA LEU A 123 0.39 4.05 2.62
C LEU A 123 0.82 5.31 1.87
N ALA A 124 -0.02 6.34 1.86
CA ALA A 124 0.31 7.64 1.28
C ALA A 124 1.53 8.27 1.98
N TRP A 125 1.56 8.21 3.32
CA TRP A 125 2.68 8.71 4.12
C TRP A 125 3.97 7.96 3.82
N GLN A 126 3.95 6.62 3.78
CA GLN A 126 5.13 5.82 3.45
C GLN A 126 5.68 6.16 2.05
N ALA A 127 4.80 6.29 1.06
CA ALA A 127 5.19 6.70 -0.28
C ALA A 127 5.77 8.13 -0.30
N TYR A 128 5.20 9.05 0.48
CA TYR A 128 5.72 10.41 0.62
C TYR A 128 7.10 10.46 1.29
N GLN A 129 7.38 9.54 2.22
CA GLN A 129 8.72 9.37 2.80
C GLN A 129 9.71 8.69 1.85
N GLY A 130 9.28 8.30 0.65
CA GLY A 130 10.10 7.56 -0.31
C GLY A 130 10.35 6.10 0.09
N ILE A 131 9.49 5.53 0.95
CA ILE A 131 9.59 4.15 1.41
C ILE A 131 8.65 3.27 0.57
N GLU A 132 9.22 2.27 -0.10
CA GLU A 132 8.46 1.20 -0.79
C GLU A 132 7.85 0.23 0.23
N TYR A 133 6.85 0.69 0.99
CA TYR A 133 6.15 -0.19 1.93
C TYR A 133 5.40 -1.29 1.16
N GLU A 134 5.84 -2.53 1.33
CA GLU A 134 5.29 -3.69 0.66
C GLU A 134 4.20 -4.33 1.51
N ILE A 135 2.96 -4.26 1.02
CA ILE A 135 1.85 -4.98 1.67
C ILE A 135 2.10 -6.49 1.48
N PRO A 136 2.10 -7.34 2.53
CA PRO A 136 2.63 -8.71 2.44
C PRO A 136 2.05 -9.60 1.31
N VAL A 137 0.77 -9.45 0.98
CA VAL A 137 0.11 -10.19 -0.12
C VAL A 137 0.07 -9.35 -1.40
N ILE A 138 -0.37 -8.10 -1.29
CA ILE A 138 -0.61 -7.21 -2.41
C ILE A 138 0.70 -6.70 -3.02
N GLY A 139 1.65 -6.28 -2.19
CA GLY A 139 2.96 -5.77 -2.59
C GLY A 139 3.85 -6.84 -3.23
N LYS A 140 3.82 -8.08 -2.73
CA LYS A 140 4.51 -9.22 -3.38
C LYS A 140 4.00 -9.48 -4.79
N PHE A 141 2.69 -9.33 -5.00
CA PHE A 141 2.09 -9.44 -6.33
C PHE A 141 2.47 -8.24 -7.20
N ALA A 142 2.39 -7.02 -6.65
CA ALA A 142 2.76 -5.79 -7.35
C ALA A 142 4.21 -5.84 -7.86
N ARG A 143 5.15 -6.34 -7.06
CA ARG A 143 6.57 -6.46 -7.41
C ARG A 143 6.82 -7.31 -8.67
N LYS A 144 5.90 -8.21 -9.05
CA LYS A 144 6.01 -9.00 -10.29
C LYS A 144 5.78 -8.19 -11.57
N TYR A 145 5.18 -7.00 -11.47
CA TYR A 145 4.82 -6.15 -12.61
C TYR A 145 5.64 -4.85 -12.69
N VAL A 146 6.65 -4.69 -11.82
CA VAL A 146 7.57 -3.54 -11.77
C VAL A 146 8.76 -3.73 -12.71
#